data_AF-A0A7X7SF16-F1
#
_entry.id   AF-A0A7X7SF16-F1
#
_cell.length_a   1.000
_cell.length_b   1.000
_cell.length_c   1.000
_cell.angle_alpha   90.00
_cell.angle_beta   90.00
_cell.angle_gamma   90.00
#
_symmetry.space_group_name_H-M   'P 1'
#
loop_
_entity.id
_entity.type
_entity.pdbx_description
1 polymer ?
#
loop_
_entity_poly.entity_id
_entity_poly.type
_entity_poly.pdbx_seq_one_letter_code
_entity_poly.pdbx_strand_id
1 'polypeptide(L)'
;MKKMTATTVAASVCVLGALLTGCGGSDEPQSSGTGSDAAPSGAMTLPSLAPDAITYETSAAGVTTAVNGVTVEKSAPEFAGSCHLALLWMSAHQGSSDDYLAYFQEDPEWNDATPEFHAVTIAAAEKADTGSCE
;
A
#
# COMPACT_ATOMS: atom_id res chain seq x y z
N MET A 1 12.06 33.54 38.52
CA MET A 1 11.33 32.49 39.26
C MET A 1 10.88 31.43 38.26
N LYS A 2 11.36 30.20 38.42
CA LYS A 2 11.07 29.04 37.57
C LYS A 2 9.62 28.57 37.79
N LYS A 3 8.90 28.27 36.72
CA LYS A 3 7.80 27.29 36.73
C LYS A 3 8.03 26.32 35.57
N MET A 4 8.39 25.10 35.91
CA MET A 4 8.28 23.92 35.04
C MET A 4 6.91 23.31 35.30
N THR A 5 6.21 22.89 34.25
CA THR A 5 5.32 21.71 34.34
C THR A 5 5.24 21.06 32.97
N ALA A 6 5.69 19.81 32.89
CA ALA A 6 5.58 18.92 31.75
C ALA A 6 4.12 18.42 31.60
N THR A 7 3.66 18.23 30.36
CA THR A 7 2.37 17.60 30.08
C THR A 7 2.59 16.33 29.26
N THR A 8 2.03 15.26 29.84
CA THR A 8 2.08 13.83 29.58
C THR A 8 1.61 13.38 28.18
N VAL A 9 2.32 12.39 27.62
CA VAL A 9 1.92 11.57 26.47
C VAL A 9 0.83 10.58 26.90
N ALA A 10 -0.31 10.56 26.21
CA ALA A 10 -1.32 9.52 26.35
C ALA A 10 -1.40 8.72 25.04
N ALA A 11 -0.85 7.51 25.07
CA ALA A 11 -1.04 6.48 24.07
C ALA A 11 -2.46 5.91 24.18
N SER A 12 -3.26 6.03 23.12
CA SER A 12 -4.53 5.32 22.99
C SER A 12 -4.29 4.06 22.17
N VAL A 13 -4.13 2.95 22.89
CA VAL A 13 -4.19 1.59 22.35
C VAL A 13 -5.68 1.18 22.37
N CYS A 14 -6.31 1.05 21.20
CA CYS A 14 -7.56 0.33 21.07
C CYS A 14 -7.28 -1.09 20.58
N VAL A 15 -7.50 -2.00 21.53
CA VAL A 15 -7.39 -3.46 21.50
C VAL A 15 -8.58 -4.07 20.73
N LEU A 16 -8.27 -5.08 19.90
CA LEU A 16 -9.03 -6.28 19.53
C LEU A 16 -10.54 -6.18 19.23
N GLY A 17 -10.92 -6.73 18.07
CA GLY A 17 -11.83 -7.90 18.08
C GLY A 17 -12.82 -8.06 16.93
N ALA A 18 -13.08 -9.34 16.61
CA ALA A 18 -14.14 -9.94 15.78
C ALA A 18 -13.84 -10.06 14.27
N LEU A 19 -13.29 -11.17 13.74
CA LEU A 19 -13.87 -12.53 13.61
C LEU A 19 -15.33 -12.53 13.12
N LEU A 20 -15.52 -12.62 11.80
CA LEU A 20 -16.74 -13.10 11.16
C LEU A 20 -16.41 -14.27 10.22
N THR A 21 -16.09 -15.42 10.82
CA THR A 21 -16.27 -16.73 10.19
C THR A 21 -17.75 -17.09 10.26
N GLY A 22 -18.46 -16.91 9.15
CA GLY A 22 -19.80 -17.47 8.96
C GLY A 22 -19.71 -18.97 8.71
N CYS A 23 -20.08 -19.77 9.71
CA CYS A 23 -20.22 -21.23 9.67
C CYS A 23 -21.65 -21.59 10.13
N GLY A 24 -22.30 -22.52 9.42
CA GLY A 24 -23.63 -23.10 9.69
C GLY A 24 -24.55 -22.93 8.48
N GLY A 25 -24.94 -23.95 7.71
CA GLY A 25 -25.61 -25.23 8.06
C GLY A 25 -27.10 -25.08 7.65
N SER A 26 -27.78 -25.95 6.90
CA SER A 26 -27.72 -27.41 6.77
C SER A 26 -28.51 -27.92 5.53
N ASP A 27 -28.35 -29.22 5.28
CA ASP A 27 -29.28 -30.21 4.69
C ASP A 27 -29.10 -30.72 3.24
N GLU A 28 -29.00 -32.05 3.20
CA GLU A 28 -28.79 -33.06 2.13
C GLU A 28 -30.05 -33.25 1.23
N PRO A 29 -30.07 -34.05 0.12
CA PRO A 29 -29.56 -35.43 0.07
C PRO A 29 -29.02 -36.01 -1.28
N GLN A 30 -28.43 -37.20 -1.14
CA GLN A 30 -28.27 -38.29 -2.13
C GLN A 30 -27.24 -38.15 -3.27
N SER A 31 -26.21 -39.00 -3.21
CA SER A 31 -25.91 -39.90 -4.34
C SER A 31 -25.16 -41.16 -3.89
N SER A 32 -25.84 -42.30 -4.06
CA SER A 32 -25.22 -43.60 -4.19
C SER A 32 -24.47 -43.66 -5.53
N GLY A 33 -23.19 -44.02 -5.50
CA GLY A 33 -22.41 -44.22 -6.72
C GLY A 33 -21.02 -44.76 -6.41
N THR A 34 -20.91 -46.06 -6.16
CA THR A 34 -19.63 -46.76 -6.38
C THR A 34 -19.40 -46.83 -7.88
N GLY A 35 -18.45 -46.05 -8.37
CA GLY A 35 -17.97 -46.09 -9.74
C GLY A 35 -16.49 -45.76 -9.75
N SER A 36 -15.67 -46.74 -10.12
CA SER A 36 -14.29 -46.54 -10.56
C SER A 36 -14.22 -45.41 -11.57
N ASP A 37 -13.27 -44.49 -11.42
CA ASP A 37 -12.21 -44.22 -12.40
C ASP A 37 -11.42 -42.95 -12.05
N ALA A 38 -10.16 -42.97 -12.49
CA ALA A 38 -9.23 -41.85 -12.68
C ALA A 38 -8.58 -41.20 -11.44
N ALA A 39 -7.26 -41.41 -11.30
CA ALA A 39 -6.37 -40.34 -10.85
C ALA A 39 -6.44 -39.21 -11.90
N PRO A 40 -6.38 -37.92 -11.49
CA PRO A 40 -5.07 -37.26 -11.63
C PRO A 40 -4.75 -36.21 -10.55
N SER A 41 -3.45 -35.99 -10.41
CA SER A 41 -2.74 -34.86 -9.82
C SER A 41 -3.54 -33.57 -9.62
N GLY A 42 -3.69 -33.14 -8.37
CA GLY A 42 -4.06 -31.78 -8.01
C GLY A 42 -2.85 -31.00 -7.50
N ALA A 43 -1.91 -30.66 -8.40
CA ALA A 43 -1.00 -29.57 -8.11
C ALA A 43 -1.88 -28.31 -7.97
N MET A 44 -1.87 -27.67 -6.80
CA MET A 44 -2.46 -26.35 -6.64
C MET A 44 -1.66 -25.39 -7.51
N THR A 45 -2.13 -25.17 -8.73
CA THR A 45 -1.65 -24.08 -9.58
C THR A 45 -2.09 -22.79 -8.90
N LEU A 46 -1.16 -22.13 -8.19
CA LEU A 46 -1.33 -20.73 -7.83
C LEU A 46 -1.63 -19.99 -9.14
N PRO A 47 -2.68 -19.14 -9.21
CA PRO A 47 -2.87 -18.32 -10.39
C PRO A 47 -1.59 -17.50 -10.55
N SER A 48 -0.84 -17.80 -11.60
CA SER A 48 0.25 -16.95 -12.05
C SER A 48 -0.37 -15.59 -12.23
N LEU A 49 0.00 -14.62 -11.38
CA LEU A 49 -0.29 -13.22 -11.65
C LEU A 49 0.14 -12.99 -13.10
N ALA A 50 -0.77 -12.49 -13.92
CA ALA A 50 -0.42 -12.12 -15.28
C ALA A 50 0.82 -11.23 -15.19
N PRO A 51 1.85 -11.43 -16.03
CA PRO A 51 3.10 -10.69 -15.96
C PRO A 51 2.93 -9.16 -16.06
N ASP A 52 1.72 -8.70 -16.40
CA ASP A 52 1.32 -7.29 -16.55
C ASP A 52 0.34 -6.80 -15.47
N ALA A 53 0.18 -7.54 -14.36
CA ALA A 53 -0.72 -7.12 -13.28
C ALA A 53 -0.09 -5.98 -12.46
N ILE A 54 -0.73 -4.82 -12.45
CA ILE A 54 -0.39 -3.71 -11.55
C ILE A 54 -0.80 -4.09 -10.12
N THR A 55 0.13 -3.98 -9.17
CA THR A 55 -0.14 -4.21 -7.75
C THR A 55 0.35 -3.05 -6.90
N TYR A 56 -0.29 -2.85 -5.75
CA TYR A 56 0.03 -1.79 -4.81
C TYR A 56 0.53 -2.40 -3.51
N GLU A 57 1.63 -1.86 -2.98
CA GLU A 57 2.12 -2.18 -1.65
C GLU A 57 1.78 -1.06 -0.69
N THR A 58 1.24 -1.42 0.47
CA THR A 58 0.88 -0.48 1.52
C THR A 58 1.67 -0.77 2.78
N SER A 59 2.09 0.29 3.47
CA SER A 59 2.70 0.17 4.79
C SER A 59 1.66 -0.29 5.83
N ALA A 60 2.13 -0.65 7.03
CA ALA A 60 1.23 -0.98 8.13
C ALA A 60 0.28 0.16 8.54
N ALA A 61 0.61 1.41 8.15
CA ALA A 61 -0.24 2.58 8.35
C ALA A 61 -1.27 2.80 7.23
N GLY A 62 -1.29 1.93 6.21
CA GLY A 62 -2.20 2.05 5.06
C GLY A 62 -1.73 2.99 3.96
N VAL A 63 -0.50 3.52 4.06
CA VAL A 63 0.08 4.41 3.05
C VAL A 63 0.59 3.58 1.88
N THR A 64 0.18 3.90 0.66
CA THR A 64 0.73 3.29 -0.55
C THR A 64 2.20 3.70 -0.71
N THR A 65 3.10 2.73 -0.76
CA THR A 65 4.56 2.93 -0.77
C THR A 65 5.25 2.32 -1.99
N ALA A 66 4.56 1.48 -2.77
CA ALA A 66 5.04 1.05 -4.07
C ALA A 66 3.89 0.72 -5.02
N VAL A 67 4.15 0.89 -6.31
CA VAL A 67 3.30 0.41 -7.41
C VAL A 67 4.15 -0.47 -8.31
N ASN A 68 3.87 -1.77 -8.32
CA ASN A 68 4.58 -2.73 -9.15
C ASN A 68 3.89 -2.86 -10.52
N GLY A 69 4.67 -3.25 -11.54
CA GLY A 69 4.17 -3.37 -12.92
C GLY A 69 4.15 -2.06 -13.71
N VAL A 70 4.64 -0.96 -13.11
CA VAL A 70 4.77 0.36 -13.75
C VAL A 70 6.24 0.77 -13.79
N THR A 71 6.71 1.21 -14.96
CA THR A 71 8.08 1.75 -15.10
C THR A 71 8.07 3.26 -14.94
N VAL A 72 8.89 3.77 -14.01
CA VAL A 72 9.08 5.22 -13.81
C VAL A 72 10.28 5.70 -14.62
N GLU A 73 10.05 6.58 -15.59
CA GLU A 73 11.12 7.25 -16.34
C GLU A 73 11.69 8.42 -15.52
N LYS A 74 12.85 8.21 -14.89
CA LYS A 74 13.48 9.23 -14.03
C LYS A 74 14.02 10.44 -14.78
N SER A 75 14.28 10.30 -16.08
CA SER A 75 14.66 11.42 -16.97
C SER A 75 13.47 12.28 -17.40
N ALA A 76 12.24 11.87 -17.11
CA ALA A 76 11.05 12.59 -17.53
C ALA A 76 10.84 13.88 -16.70
N PRO A 77 10.35 14.98 -17.31
CA PRO A 77 10.07 16.22 -16.60
C PRO A 77 9.10 16.07 -15.43
N GLU A 78 8.14 15.16 -15.54
CA GLU A 78 7.13 14.86 -14.51
C GLU A 78 7.79 14.31 -13.25
N PHE A 79 8.81 13.45 -13.40
CA PHE A 79 9.59 12.95 -12.27
C PHE A 79 10.35 14.08 -11.56
N ALA A 80 11.05 14.93 -12.32
CA ALA A 80 11.78 16.07 -11.77
C ALA A 80 10.84 17.04 -11.02
N GLY A 81 9.66 17.31 -11.59
CA GLY A 81 8.61 18.11 -10.96
C GLY A 81 8.14 17.53 -9.63
N SER A 82 7.78 16.25 -9.60
CA SER A 82 7.36 15.57 -8.37
C SER A 82 8.46 15.51 -7.31
N CYS A 83 9.73 15.30 -7.72
CA CYS A 83 10.87 15.26 -6.80
C CYS A 83 11.10 16.63 -6.15
N HIS A 84 10.96 17.70 -6.93
CA HIS A 84 11.04 19.06 -6.41
C HIS A 84 9.93 19.38 -5.40
N LEU A 85 8.68 18.97 -5.68
CA LEU A 85 7.56 19.15 -4.76
C LEU A 85 7.77 18.40 -3.45
N ALA A 86 8.22 17.15 -3.53
CA ALA A 86 8.54 16.33 -2.36
C ALA A 86 9.65 16.97 -1.51
N LEU A 87 10.75 17.43 -2.14
CA LEU A 87 11.84 18.13 -1.44
C LEU A 87 11.38 19.40 -0.72
N LEU A 88 10.55 20.22 -1.38
CA LEU A 88 10.02 21.44 -0.77
C LEU A 88 9.15 21.11 0.45
N TRP A 89 8.27 20.12 0.32
CA TRP A 89 7.40 19.72 1.42
C TRP A 89 8.21 19.16 2.60
N MET A 90 9.13 18.23 2.33
CA MET A 90 9.96 17.60 3.37
C MET A 90 10.83 18.63 4.09
N SER A 91 11.40 19.59 3.35
CA SER A 91 12.19 20.67 3.95
C SER A 91 11.35 21.58 4.85
N ALA A 92 10.10 21.88 4.46
CA ALA A 92 9.20 22.71 5.25
C ALA A 92 8.67 22.00 6.51
N HIS A 93 8.45 20.69 6.43
CA HIS A 93 7.83 19.92 7.51
C HIS A 93 8.82 19.09 8.34
N GLN A 94 10.07 18.98 7.91
CA GLN A 94 11.08 18.05 8.46
C GLN A 94 10.55 16.61 8.55
N GLY A 95 9.82 16.18 7.52
CA GLY A 95 9.20 14.85 7.42
C GLY A 95 9.93 13.91 6.46
N SER A 96 9.61 12.63 6.54
CA SER A 96 10.12 11.55 5.69
C SER A 96 9.31 11.38 4.39
N SER A 97 9.75 10.48 3.50
CA SER A 97 8.94 10.02 2.35
C SER A 97 7.58 9.48 2.77
N ASP A 98 7.50 8.70 3.85
CA ASP A 98 6.25 8.11 4.32
C ASP A 98 5.29 9.19 4.83
N ASP A 99 5.81 10.21 5.52
CA ASP A 99 5.00 11.35 5.98
C ASP A 99 4.46 12.17 4.80
N TYR A 100 5.28 12.39 3.77
CA TYR A 100 4.86 13.07 2.55
C TYR A 100 3.79 12.28 1.79
N LEU A 101 3.98 10.97 1.62
CA LEU A 101 3.03 10.11 0.93
C LEU A 101 1.71 9.97 1.69
N ALA A 102 1.75 9.92 3.03
CA ALA A 102 0.56 9.94 3.85
C ALA A 102 -0.23 11.24 3.63
N TYR A 103 0.44 12.39 3.70
CA TYR A 103 -0.16 13.70 3.43
C TYR A 103 -0.76 13.77 2.02
N PHE A 104 -0.03 13.32 1.00
CA PHE A 104 -0.46 13.40 -0.39
C PHE A 104 -1.65 12.46 -0.69
N GLN A 105 -1.78 11.36 0.05
CA GLN A 105 -2.89 10.40 -0.07
C GLN A 105 -4.19 10.87 0.61
N GLU A 106 -4.14 11.94 1.41
CA GLU A 106 -5.34 12.60 1.90
C GLU A 106 -6.03 13.44 0.81
N ASP A 107 -5.31 13.76 -0.29
CA ASP A 107 -5.89 14.46 -1.42
C ASP A 107 -6.93 13.58 -2.14
N PRO A 108 -8.18 14.04 -2.34
CA PRO A 108 -9.19 13.25 -3.03
C PRO A 108 -8.77 12.87 -4.46
N GLU A 109 -7.98 13.70 -5.15
CA GLU A 109 -7.48 13.40 -6.50
C GLU A 109 -6.52 12.20 -6.51
N TRP A 110 -5.93 11.83 -5.36
CA TRP A 110 -5.11 10.63 -5.26
C TRP A 110 -5.86 9.37 -5.69
N ASN A 111 -7.11 9.20 -5.24
CA ASN A 111 -7.86 7.96 -5.48
C ASN A 111 -8.30 7.80 -6.95
N ASP A 112 -8.42 8.92 -7.67
CA ASP A 112 -8.81 8.95 -9.08
C ASP A 112 -7.60 9.04 -10.03
N ALA A 113 -6.40 9.25 -9.49
CA ALA A 113 -5.17 9.33 -10.28
C ALA A 113 -4.73 7.97 -10.83
N THR A 114 -3.90 8.01 -11.87
CA THR A 114 -3.44 6.80 -12.55
C THR A 114 -2.31 6.10 -11.79
N PRO A 115 -2.11 4.79 -11.98
CA PRO A 115 -0.98 4.06 -11.38
C PRO A 115 0.38 4.67 -11.72
N GLU A 116 0.54 5.22 -12.92
CA GLU A 116 1.76 5.91 -13.37
C GLU A 116 2.04 7.16 -12.53
N PHE A 117 1.01 7.93 -12.25
CA PHE A 117 1.13 9.11 -11.41
C PHE A 117 1.51 8.74 -9.96
N HIS A 118 0.87 7.70 -9.40
CA HIS A 118 1.25 7.18 -8.08
C HIS A 118 2.70 6.71 -8.05
N ALA A 119 3.12 5.91 -9.04
CA ALA A 119 4.48 5.39 -9.13
C ALA A 119 5.53 6.52 -9.23
N VAL A 120 5.27 7.53 -10.05
CA VAL A 120 6.15 8.71 -10.17
C VAL A 120 6.25 9.45 -8.84
N THR A 121 5.11 9.69 -8.17
CA THR A 121 5.07 10.43 -6.90
C THR A 121 5.80 9.68 -5.78
N ILE A 122 5.60 8.37 -5.68
CA ILE A 122 6.28 7.49 -4.71
C ILE A 122 7.79 7.47 -4.97
N ALA A 123 8.22 7.18 -6.19
CA ALA A 123 9.64 7.13 -6.52
C ALA A 123 10.33 8.50 -6.35
N ALA A 124 9.61 9.59 -6.62
CA ALA A 124 10.09 10.94 -6.37
C ALA A 124 10.23 11.24 -4.86
N ALA A 125 9.27 10.82 -4.04
CA ALA A 125 9.34 10.96 -2.58
C ALA A 125 10.54 10.21 -2.00
N GLU A 126 10.79 8.97 -2.41
CA GLU A 126 11.97 8.20 -1.97
C GLU A 126 13.29 8.87 -2.38
N LYS A 127 13.33 9.44 -3.60
CA LYS A 127 14.52 10.16 -4.07
C LYS A 127 14.72 11.49 -3.37
N ALA A 128 13.65 12.19 -3.02
CA ALA A 128 13.72 13.40 -2.20
C ALA A 128 14.27 13.08 -0.80
N ASP A 129 13.75 12.04 -0.15
CA ASP A 129 14.15 11.63 1.21
C ASP A 129 15.64 11.21 1.26
N THR A 130 16.12 10.54 0.22
CA THR A 130 17.53 10.13 0.09
C THR A 130 18.44 11.22 -0.49
N GLY A 131 17.93 12.43 -0.75
CA GLY A 131 18.71 13.54 -1.32
C GLY A 131 19.26 13.27 -2.73
N SER A 132 18.57 12.43 -3.51
CA SER A 132 19.00 11.90 -4.81
C SER A 132 18.06 12.30 -5.96
N CYS A 133 17.38 13.45 -5.85
CA CYS A 133 16.67 14.06 -6.97
C CYS A 133 17.70 14.63 -7.97
N GLU A 134 17.97 13.92 -9.05
CA GLU A 134 18.86 14.32 -10.15
C GLU A 134 18.09 14.47 -11.46
#